data_AF-A0A6A6ZU04-F1
#
_entry.id   AF-A0A6A6ZU04-F1
#
_cell.length_a   1.000
_cell.length_b   1.000
_cell.length_c   1.000
_cell.angle_alpha   90.00
_cell.angle_beta   90.00
_cell.angle_gamma   90.00
#
_symmetry.space_group_name_H-M   'P 1'
#
loop_
_entity.id
_entity.type
_entity.pdbx_description
1 polymer ?
#
loop_
_entity_poly.entity_id
_entity_poly.type
_entity_poly.pdbx_seq_one_letter_code
_entity_poly.pdbx_strand_id
1 'polypeptide(L)'
;MRPARADLSQYTESIFLPFTNRFSSEDVTRIRCTIDGEKFSRMPVDTGSTGILIGAPILPNIDPSAGEPAHHFFTSSLRLYVGRLVDLSVGFYGENGSNATATIPVLIVDKSWLCPWYNPSKDGFQCPPGPHGEIAQERDTSKIAYMGVGFGRNCPKDGMPIAAPQVNPFLNIDAINGKPLSKATMRSGYIVTTEGVHLGLTRDNTRGFAFDDLQPGVTHGHDPRDWAMARMSFRINGGPQHFGTVLVDTGIPHMYIRAEDGVSIPTVTIRNPNKHGHAKMVKRVKPGTEITVAFPSFNNPASGYSFFIGEGSAVEPSFVVPGRPSFPPYVNTGRNFLHGYSIAFDATGGRFGFRPVQSSSSSVL
;
A
#
# COMPACT_ATOMS: atom_id res chain seq x y z
N MET A 1 13.79 2.68 25.70
CA MET A 1 12.66 1.97 26.33
C MET A 1 12.03 1.10 25.25
N ARG A 2 11.80 -0.20 25.51
CA ARG A 2 10.97 -1.01 24.60
C ARG A 2 9.53 -0.47 24.67
N PRO A 3 8.82 -0.33 23.53
CA PRO A 3 7.41 0.04 23.55
C PRO A 3 6.63 -0.88 24.49
N ALA A 4 5.74 -0.32 25.30
CA ALA A 4 4.82 -1.14 26.07
C ALA A 4 4.03 -2.03 25.11
N ARG A 5 4.04 -3.34 25.34
CA ARG A 5 3.28 -4.29 24.53
C ARG A 5 1.81 -3.92 24.67
N ALA A 6 1.16 -3.44 23.61
CA ALA A 6 -0.25 -3.07 23.72
C ALA A 6 -1.06 -4.29 24.16
N ASP A 7 -1.90 -4.08 25.17
CA ASP A 7 -2.82 -5.09 25.62
C ASP A 7 -3.96 -5.22 24.59
N LEU A 8 -4.00 -6.38 23.93
CA LEU A 8 -5.03 -6.74 22.96
C LEU A 8 -6.01 -7.78 23.50
N SER A 9 -5.98 -8.07 24.80
CA SER A 9 -6.76 -9.14 25.42
C SER A 9 -8.27 -8.94 25.33
N GLN A 10 -8.74 -7.68 25.31
CA GLN A 10 -10.16 -7.35 25.23
C GLN A 10 -10.74 -7.39 23.81
N TYR A 11 -9.91 -7.40 22.77
CA TYR A 11 -10.39 -7.36 21.38
C TYR A 11 -10.52 -8.77 20.83
N THR A 12 -11.75 -9.14 20.49
CA THR A 12 -12.12 -10.49 20.04
C THR A 12 -12.65 -10.51 18.61
N GLU A 13 -13.06 -9.36 18.07
CA GLU A 13 -13.67 -9.27 16.75
C GLU A 13 -12.60 -9.19 15.65
N SER A 14 -12.64 -10.14 14.73
CA SER A 14 -11.81 -10.16 13.53
C SER A 14 -12.48 -10.99 12.43
N ILE A 15 -12.17 -10.67 11.18
CA ILE A 15 -12.57 -11.46 10.02
C ILE A 15 -11.37 -11.67 9.10
N PHE A 16 -11.26 -12.87 8.52
CA PHE A 16 -10.26 -13.16 7.49
C PHE A 16 -10.89 -13.05 6.10
N LEU A 17 -10.27 -12.26 5.24
CA LEU A 17 -10.62 -12.05 3.84
C LEU A 17 -9.61 -12.80 2.96
N PRO A 18 -9.97 -13.95 2.38
CA PRO A 18 -9.05 -14.71 1.54
C PRO A 18 -8.80 -13.98 0.23
N PHE A 19 -7.57 -14.07 -0.28
CA PHE A 19 -7.31 -13.66 -1.65
C PHE A 19 -7.98 -14.62 -2.64
N THR A 20 -8.50 -14.05 -3.71
CA THR A 20 -9.18 -14.76 -4.82
C THR A 20 -8.20 -15.38 -5.79
N ASN A 21 -6.93 -14.99 -5.70
CA ASN A 21 -5.82 -15.53 -6.47
C ASN A 21 -4.71 -15.96 -5.52
N ARG A 22 -3.94 -16.97 -5.91
CA ARG A 22 -2.69 -17.31 -5.22
C ARG A 22 -1.76 -16.10 -5.29
N PHE A 23 -1.12 -15.80 -4.17
CA PHE A 23 -0.11 -14.76 -4.11
C PHE A 23 1.07 -15.09 -5.03
N SER A 24 1.47 -14.12 -5.85
CA SER A 24 2.59 -14.26 -6.78
C SER A 24 3.21 -12.90 -7.07
N SER A 25 4.41 -12.92 -7.66
CA SER A 25 5.07 -11.71 -8.17
C SER A 25 4.41 -11.13 -9.42
N GLU A 26 3.56 -11.87 -10.11
CA GLU A 26 3.00 -11.47 -11.41
C GLU A 26 1.62 -10.83 -11.28
N ASP A 27 0.86 -11.20 -10.24
CA ASP A 27 -0.52 -10.81 -10.05
C ASP A 27 -0.73 -9.97 -8.79
N VAL A 28 -1.48 -8.88 -8.94
CA VAL A 28 -1.99 -8.14 -7.79
C VAL A 28 -2.94 -9.03 -6.99
N THR A 29 -2.82 -8.96 -5.66
CA THR A 29 -3.73 -9.59 -4.71
C THR A 29 -5.12 -9.01 -4.82
N ARG A 30 -6.13 -9.87 -4.90
CA ARG A 30 -7.52 -9.46 -5.10
C ARG A 30 -8.44 -10.10 -4.07
N ILE A 31 -9.44 -9.37 -3.61
CA ILE A 31 -10.51 -9.89 -2.74
C ILE A 31 -11.86 -9.86 -3.45
N ARG A 32 -12.85 -10.55 -2.87
CA ARG A 32 -14.25 -10.36 -3.22
C ARG A 32 -14.83 -9.25 -2.36
N CYS A 33 -15.55 -8.33 -2.97
CA CYS A 33 -16.31 -7.31 -2.26
C CYS A 33 -17.57 -6.90 -3.03
N THR A 34 -18.45 -6.16 -2.38
CA THR A 34 -19.52 -5.38 -3.01
C THR A 34 -19.32 -3.90 -2.72
N ILE A 35 -19.70 -3.04 -3.64
CA ILE A 35 -19.68 -1.59 -3.46
C ILE A 35 -21.01 -1.06 -3.96
N ASP A 36 -21.80 -0.53 -3.04
CA ASP A 36 -23.18 -0.09 -3.29
C ASP A 36 -24.03 -1.15 -4.03
N GLY A 37 -23.89 -2.41 -3.60
CA GLY A 37 -24.59 -3.56 -4.18
C GLY A 37 -23.93 -4.18 -5.43
N GLU A 38 -23.05 -3.45 -6.12
CA GLU A 38 -22.32 -3.97 -7.28
C GLU A 38 -21.23 -4.96 -6.87
N LYS A 39 -21.08 -6.08 -7.59
CA LYS A 39 -20.24 -7.21 -7.16
C LYS A 39 -18.89 -7.20 -7.85
N PHE A 40 -17.83 -7.19 -7.05
CA PHE A 40 -16.45 -7.29 -7.52
C PHE A 40 -15.86 -8.62 -7.07
N SER A 41 -15.75 -9.57 -7.99
CA SER A 41 -15.14 -10.88 -7.70
C SER A 41 -13.61 -10.83 -7.62
N ARG A 42 -12.99 -9.75 -8.10
CA ARG A 42 -11.54 -9.61 -8.32
C ARG A 42 -11.05 -8.18 -8.02
N MET A 43 -11.50 -7.58 -6.91
CA MET A 43 -11.10 -6.22 -6.52
C MET A 43 -9.61 -6.20 -6.11
N PRO A 44 -8.72 -5.46 -6.81
CA PRO A 44 -7.31 -5.36 -6.43
C PRO A 44 -7.13 -4.63 -5.10
N VAL A 45 -6.29 -5.17 -4.21
CA VAL A 45 -5.96 -4.57 -2.90
C VAL A 45 -4.51 -4.08 -2.90
N ASP A 46 -4.31 -2.83 -2.50
CA ASP A 46 -3.04 -2.14 -2.55
C ASP A 46 -2.69 -1.41 -1.24
N THR A 47 -1.65 -1.87 -0.57
CA THR A 47 -1.09 -1.18 0.62
C THR A 47 -0.22 0.03 0.27
N GLY A 48 0.09 0.26 -1.01
CA GLY A 48 0.88 1.39 -1.53
C GLY A 48 0.10 2.71 -1.68
N SER A 49 -1.23 2.65 -1.59
CA SER A 49 -2.15 3.79 -1.73
C SER A 49 -3.30 3.68 -0.74
N THR A 50 -4.12 4.72 -0.62
CA THR A 50 -5.26 4.76 0.32
C THR A 50 -6.50 5.27 -0.39
N GLY A 51 -7.63 4.59 -0.20
CA GLY A 51 -8.92 4.94 -0.81
C GLY A 51 -9.34 3.98 -1.92
N ILE A 52 -10.64 3.87 -2.14
CA ILE A 52 -11.21 3.13 -3.27
C ILE A 52 -11.37 4.08 -4.47
N LEU A 53 -10.95 3.63 -5.65
CA LEU A 53 -11.16 4.32 -6.93
C LEU A 53 -11.98 3.43 -7.86
N ILE A 54 -13.11 3.93 -8.34
CA ILE A 54 -13.98 3.21 -9.28
C ILE A 54 -14.42 4.15 -10.39
N GLY A 55 -14.30 3.74 -11.64
CA GLY A 55 -14.81 4.51 -12.78
C GLY A 55 -16.33 4.69 -12.70
N ALA A 56 -16.81 5.91 -12.94
CA ALA A 56 -18.24 6.21 -12.96
C ALA A 56 -19.08 5.23 -13.81
N PRO A 57 -18.63 4.77 -15.00
CA PRO A 57 -19.41 3.80 -15.78
C PRO A 57 -19.62 2.42 -15.12
N ILE A 58 -18.84 2.07 -14.08
CA ILE A 58 -18.94 0.79 -13.37
C ILE A 58 -20.06 0.81 -12.32
N LEU A 59 -20.40 2.00 -11.79
CA LEU A 59 -21.46 2.21 -10.81
C LEU A 59 -22.52 3.17 -11.38
N PRO A 60 -23.27 2.76 -12.42
CA PRO A 60 -24.18 3.65 -13.15
C PRO A 60 -25.40 4.11 -12.33
N ASN A 61 -25.63 3.47 -11.19
CA ASN A 61 -26.72 3.80 -10.26
C ASN A 61 -26.40 5.00 -9.36
N ILE A 62 -25.13 5.42 -9.28
CA ILE A 62 -24.73 6.60 -8.49
C ILE A 62 -25.05 7.87 -9.27
N ASP A 63 -25.77 8.79 -8.63
CA ASP A 63 -26.11 10.09 -9.21
C ASP A 63 -24.83 10.83 -9.65
N PRO A 64 -24.72 11.30 -10.91
CA PRO A 64 -23.60 12.08 -11.40
C PRO A 64 -23.34 13.41 -10.65
N SER A 65 -24.30 13.88 -9.86
CA SER A 65 -24.19 15.08 -9.03
C SER A 65 -23.86 14.81 -7.56
N ALA A 66 -23.88 13.54 -7.11
CA ALA A 66 -23.60 13.19 -5.72
C ALA A 66 -22.11 13.36 -5.36
N GLY A 67 -21.87 13.73 -4.10
CA GLY A 67 -20.54 13.77 -3.52
C GLY A 67 -19.74 15.04 -3.82
N GLU A 68 -18.52 15.07 -3.29
CA GLU A 68 -17.65 16.25 -3.34
C GLU A 68 -16.52 16.09 -4.35
N PRO A 69 -16.19 17.11 -5.17
CA PRO A 69 -15.10 17.02 -6.13
C PRO A 69 -13.76 16.63 -5.48
N ALA A 70 -13.10 15.63 -6.05
CA ALA A 70 -11.78 15.19 -5.62
C ALA A 70 -10.88 14.77 -6.78
N HIS A 71 -9.59 14.73 -6.53
CA HIS A 71 -8.59 14.22 -7.47
C HIS A 71 -7.53 13.39 -6.75
N HIS A 72 -6.87 12.53 -7.51
CA HIS A 72 -5.81 11.67 -7.05
C HIS A 72 -4.80 11.48 -8.18
N PHE A 73 -3.51 11.65 -7.90
CA PHE A 73 -2.42 11.40 -8.82
C PHE A 73 -1.49 10.30 -8.32
N PHE A 74 -1.35 9.22 -9.10
CA PHE A 74 -0.39 8.15 -8.81
C PHE A 74 0.97 8.45 -9.45
N THR A 75 1.92 8.91 -8.65
CA THR A 75 3.28 9.27 -9.08
C THR A 75 4.05 8.13 -9.75
N SER A 76 3.79 6.87 -9.36
CA SER A 76 4.45 5.69 -9.94
C SER A 76 3.98 5.37 -11.37
N SER A 77 2.71 5.65 -11.68
CA SER A 77 2.09 5.36 -12.97
C SER A 77 1.82 6.60 -13.82
N LEU A 78 2.07 7.78 -13.26
CA LEU A 78 1.83 9.09 -13.87
C LEU A 78 0.37 9.28 -14.28
N ARG A 79 -0.57 8.77 -13.48
CA ARG A 79 -2.00 8.80 -13.79
C ARG A 79 -2.73 9.78 -12.87
N LEU A 80 -3.46 10.71 -13.48
CA LEU A 80 -4.40 11.59 -12.80
C LEU A 80 -5.80 10.98 -12.87
N TYR A 81 -6.51 11.00 -11.75
CA TYR A 81 -7.89 10.59 -11.58
C TYR A 81 -8.65 11.78 -11.02
N VAL A 82 -9.78 12.13 -11.63
CA VAL A 82 -10.63 13.24 -11.22
C VAL A 82 -12.06 12.75 -11.17
N GLY A 83 -12.76 13.13 -10.13
CA GLY A 83 -14.19 12.86 -10.00
C GLY A 83 -14.71 13.31 -8.66
N ARG A 84 -15.49 12.47 -7.97
CA ARG A 84 -16.23 12.83 -6.75
C ARG A 84 -16.08 11.80 -5.65
N LEU A 85 -15.98 12.25 -4.40
CA LEU A 85 -16.06 11.41 -3.22
C LEU A 85 -17.51 11.23 -2.83
N VAL A 86 -17.98 9.98 -2.86
CA VAL A 86 -19.34 9.59 -2.48
C VAL A 86 -19.24 8.58 -1.35
N ASP A 87 -19.97 8.79 -0.25
CA ASP A 87 -20.05 7.82 0.83
C ASP A 87 -20.85 6.60 0.36
N LEU A 88 -20.18 5.46 0.23
CA LEU A 88 -20.78 4.22 -0.24
C LEU A 88 -20.56 3.09 0.76
N SER A 89 -21.51 2.15 0.78
CA SER A 89 -21.36 0.90 1.52
C SER A 89 -20.44 -0.06 0.78
N VAL A 90 -19.48 -0.63 1.50
CA VAL A 90 -18.55 -1.65 1.02
C VAL A 90 -18.78 -2.92 1.83
N GLY A 91 -19.08 -4.02 1.15
CA GLY A 91 -19.20 -5.35 1.75
C GLY A 91 -17.97 -6.20 1.45
N PHE A 92 -17.43 -6.89 2.44
CA PHE A 92 -16.31 -7.82 2.30
C PHE A 92 -16.79 -9.25 2.55
N TYR A 93 -16.26 -10.20 1.78
CA TYR A 93 -16.59 -11.62 1.92
C TYR A 93 -15.41 -12.38 2.50
N GLY A 94 -15.60 -12.93 3.70
CA GLY A 94 -14.64 -13.80 4.36
C GLY A 94 -14.87 -15.27 4.07
N GLU A 95 -14.19 -16.12 4.84
CA GLU A 95 -14.36 -17.57 4.80
C GLU A 95 -15.67 -18.02 5.46
N ASN A 96 -16.14 -19.21 5.09
CA ASN A 96 -17.30 -19.86 5.71
C ASN A 96 -18.58 -19.01 5.75
N GLY A 97 -18.75 -18.13 4.76
CA GLY A 97 -19.91 -17.24 4.67
C GLY A 97 -19.85 -16.01 5.57
N SER A 98 -18.75 -15.80 6.29
CA SER A 98 -18.56 -14.58 7.08
C SER A 98 -18.48 -13.35 6.18
N ASN A 99 -18.90 -12.20 6.71
CA ASN A 99 -18.85 -10.93 6.01
C ASN A 99 -18.53 -9.77 6.95
N ALA A 100 -18.12 -8.67 6.37
CA ALA A 100 -17.99 -7.40 7.05
C ALA A 100 -18.52 -6.27 6.17
N THR A 101 -18.94 -5.18 6.77
CA THR A 101 -19.38 -3.97 6.06
C THR A 101 -18.64 -2.75 6.54
N ALA A 102 -18.41 -1.80 5.64
CA ALA A 102 -17.84 -0.49 5.91
C ALA A 102 -18.64 0.58 5.15
N THR A 103 -18.62 1.81 5.64
CA THR A 103 -19.17 2.98 4.95
C THR A 103 -18.07 4.02 4.87
N ILE A 104 -17.62 4.31 3.65
CA ILE A 104 -16.47 5.21 3.42
C ILE A 104 -16.68 6.08 2.19
N PRO A 105 -16.00 7.23 2.11
CA PRO A 105 -15.89 7.98 0.86
C PRO A 105 -15.13 7.17 -0.19
N VAL A 106 -15.78 6.90 -1.32
CA VAL A 106 -15.23 6.25 -2.50
C VAL A 106 -15.02 7.28 -3.60
N LEU A 107 -13.85 7.30 -4.23
CA LEU A 107 -13.59 8.18 -5.38
C LEU A 107 -14.21 7.57 -6.65
N ILE A 108 -15.36 8.10 -7.02
CA ILE A 108 -16.00 7.84 -8.31
C ILE A 108 -15.26 8.65 -9.37
N VAL A 109 -14.54 7.97 -10.25
CA VAL A 109 -13.66 8.57 -11.26
C VAL A 109 -14.47 8.88 -12.51
N ASP A 110 -14.74 10.17 -12.71
CA ASP A 110 -15.43 10.68 -13.89
C ASP A 110 -14.46 10.81 -15.08
N LYS A 111 -13.19 11.20 -14.81
CA LYS A 111 -12.14 11.34 -15.84
C LYS A 111 -10.79 10.84 -15.36
N SER A 112 -9.97 10.33 -16.29
CA SER A 112 -8.59 9.93 -16.00
C SER A 112 -7.67 10.27 -17.16
N TRP A 113 -6.44 10.68 -16.84
CA TRP A 113 -5.40 10.96 -17.83
C TRP A 113 -4.10 10.27 -17.46
N LEU A 114 -3.32 9.92 -18.48
CA LEU A 114 -1.88 9.78 -18.35
C LEU A 114 -1.27 11.19 -18.41
N CYS A 115 -0.64 11.60 -17.32
CA CYS A 115 -0.09 12.94 -17.10
C CYS A 115 1.38 12.89 -16.62
N PRO A 116 2.35 12.65 -17.51
CA PRO A 116 3.77 12.47 -17.15
C PRO A 116 4.44 13.66 -16.47
N TRP A 117 3.92 14.86 -16.67
CA TRP A 117 4.48 16.12 -16.21
C TRP A 117 3.67 16.77 -15.08
N TYR A 118 2.69 16.04 -14.51
CA TYR A 118 1.92 16.50 -13.35
C TYR A 118 2.84 16.78 -12.15
N ASN A 119 2.64 17.93 -11.52
CA ASN A 119 3.29 18.30 -10.28
C ASN A 119 2.28 18.31 -9.14
N PRO A 120 2.29 17.30 -8.25
CA PRO A 120 1.32 17.20 -7.16
C PRO A 120 1.41 18.31 -6.11
N SER A 121 2.48 19.12 -6.13
CA SER A 121 2.61 20.28 -5.25
C SER A 121 2.01 21.56 -5.84
N LYS A 122 1.57 21.55 -7.10
CA LYS A 122 1.09 22.74 -7.82
C LYS A 122 -0.22 22.51 -8.55
N ASP A 123 -0.34 21.35 -9.19
CA ASP A 123 -1.47 21.00 -10.05
C ASP A 123 -2.59 20.37 -9.22
N GLY A 124 -3.82 20.49 -9.72
CA GLY A 124 -5.02 19.96 -9.07
C GLY A 124 -5.88 19.14 -10.05
N PHE A 125 -7.10 19.59 -10.31
CA PHE A 125 -8.10 18.84 -11.08
C PHE A 125 -7.82 18.70 -12.58
N GLN A 126 -6.72 19.24 -13.08
CA GLN A 126 -6.39 19.24 -14.51
C GLN A 126 -4.95 18.80 -14.71
N CYS A 127 -4.74 17.95 -15.72
CA CYS A 127 -3.39 17.74 -16.23
C CYS A 127 -2.99 18.97 -17.04
N PRO A 128 -1.92 19.70 -16.68
CA PRO A 128 -1.49 20.85 -17.46
C PRO A 128 -0.98 20.42 -18.85
N PRO A 129 -0.69 21.35 -19.77
CA PRO A 129 0.11 21.04 -20.96
C PRO A 129 1.53 20.62 -20.59
N GLY A 130 2.13 19.75 -21.39
CA GLY A 130 3.52 19.35 -21.21
C GLY A 130 4.51 20.49 -21.47
N PRO A 131 5.79 20.34 -21.07
CA PRO A 131 6.83 21.37 -21.25
C PRO A 131 7.01 21.86 -22.70
N HIS A 132 6.58 21.09 -23.69
CA HIS A 132 6.64 21.41 -25.11
C HIS A 132 5.24 21.48 -25.76
N GLY A 133 4.18 21.62 -24.96
CA GLY A 133 2.79 21.71 -25.43
C GLY A 133 2.12 20.36 -25.65
N GLU A 134 2.67 19.26 -25.11
CA GLU A 134 2.05 17.95 -25.19
C GLU A 134 0.69 17.92 -24.48
N ILE A 135 -0.27 17.20 -25.07
CA ILE A 135 -1.62 17.04 -24.51
C ILE A 135 -1.68 15.71 -23.77
N ALA A 136 -2.31 15.73 -22.59
CA ALA A 136 -2.53 14.56 -21.78
C ALA A 136 -3.38 13.51 -22.50
N GLN A 137 -3.02 12.24 -22.40
CA GLN A 137 -3.81 11.17 -22.99
C GLN A 137 -4.94 10.77 -22.04
N GLU A 138 -6.19 10.99 -22.45
CA GLU A 138 -7.36 10.52 -21.72
C GLU A 138 -7.42 8.98 -21.69
N ARG A 139 -7.92 8.45 -20.57
CA ARG A 139 -7.99 7.02 -20.29
C ARG A 139 -9.42 6.58 -20.10
N ASP A 140 -9.69 5.38 -20.59
CA ASP A 140 -10.96 4.68 -20.39
C ASP A 140 -11.22 4.41 -18.89
N THR A 141 -12.27 5.02 -18.36
CA THR A 141 -12.66 4.91 -16.96
C THR A 141 -13.43 3.62 -16.65
N SER A 142 -13.99 2.93 -17.65
CA SER A 142 -14.75 1.68 -17.48
C SER A 142 -13.92 0.50 -16.95
N LYS A 143 -12.59 0.68 -16.85
CA LYS A 143 -11.61 -0.32 -16.39
C LYS A 143 -10.90 0.08 -15.11
N ILE A 144 -11.37 1.13 -14.43
CA ILE A 144 -10.76 1.64 -13.20
C ILE A 144 -11.51 1.04 -12.01
N ALA A 145 -10.92 0.05 -11.35
CA ALA A 145 -11.38 -0.47 -10.07
C ALA A 145 -10.16 -0.83 -9.22
N TYR A 146 -10.08 -0.24 -8.02
CA TYR A 146 -8.89 -0.35 -7.19
C TYR A 146 -9.21 -0.04 -5.72
N MET A 147 -8.61 -0.79 -4.79
CA MET A 147 -8.80 -0.61 -3.35
C MET A 147 -7.46 -0.34 -2.65
N GLY A 148 -7.17 0.93 -2.39
CA GLY A 148 -6.04 1.36 -1.58
C GLY A 148 -6.34 1.23 -0.08
N VAL A 149 -5.46 0.53 0.64
CA VAL A 149 -5.60 0.23 2.07
C VAL A 149 -4.38 0.62 2.90
N GLY A 150 -3.42 1.32 2.29
CA GLY A 150 -2.22 1.85 2.94
C GLY A 150 -2.49 3.02 3.90
N PHE A 151 -1.41 3.51 4.51
CA PHE A 151 -1.39 4.67 5.41
C PHE A 151 -0.15 5.54 5.15
N GLY A 152 -0.12 6.76 5.70
CA GLY A 152 1.04 7.66 5.58
C GLY A 152 1.27 8.23 4.18
N ARG A 153 0.20 8.35 3.36
CA ARG A 153 0.25 8.84 1.96
C ARG A 153 -0.42 10.19 1.76
N ASN A 154 -1.01 10.79 2.80
CA ASN A 154 -1.75 12.06 2.76
C ASN A 154 -0.86 13.34 2.73
N CYS A 155 0.38 13.25 2.24
CA CYS A 155 1.17 14.47 2.03
C CYS A 155 0.80 15.10 0.67
N PRO A 156 0.67 16.43 0.55
CA PRO A 156 0.37 17.09 -0.73
C PRO A 156 1.30 16.65 -1.88
N LYS A 157 2.60 16.51 -1.59
CA LYS A 157 3.62 16.04 -2.55
C LYS A 157 3.43 14.61 -3.07
N ASP A 158 2.63 13.78 -2.41
CA ASP A 158 2.36 12.40 -2.84
C ASP A 158 1.27 12.33 -3.91
N GLY A 159 0.56 13.44 -4.18
CA GLY A 159 -0.53 13.49 -5.17
C GLY A 159 -1.84 12.88 -4.69
N MET A 160 -1.94 12.53 -3.40
CA MET A 160 -3.08 11.85 -2.82
C MET A 160 -3.69 12.68 -1.68
N PRO A 161 -4.28 13.86 -1.97
CA PRO A 161 -4.72 14.79 -0.93
C PRO A 161 -5.81 14.21 -0.02
N ILE A 162 -6.49 13.16 -0.47
CA ILE A 162 -7.57 12.47 0.25
C ILE A 162 -7.13 11.19 0.98
N ALA A 163 -5.84 10.82 0.93
CA ALA A 163 -5.31 9.53 1.40
C ALA A 163 -5.18 9.43 2.94
N ALA A 164 -6.26 9.75 3.65
CA ALA A 164 -6.34 9.76 5.11
C ALA A 164 -7.18 8.56 5.62
N PRO A 165 -7.14 8.25 6.94
CA PRO A 165 -7.73 7.01 7.46
C PRO A 165 -9.22 6.82 7.16
N GLN A 166 -10.00 7.90 7.03
CA GLN A 166 -11.43 7.84 6.76
C GLN A 166 -11.79 7.23 5.40
N VAL A 167 -10.89 7.29 4.41
CA VAL A 167 -11.14 6.66 3.09
C VAL A 167 -10.56 5.24 3.00
N ASN A 168 -9.88 4.77 4.05
CA ASN A 168 -9.32 3.42 4.08
C ASN A 168 -10.43 2.41 4.44
N PRO A 169 -10.82 1.51 3.52
CA PRO A 169 -11.92 0.59 3.78
C PRO A 169 -11.65 -0.39 4.93
N PHE A 170 -10.38 -0.71 5.21
CA PHE A 170 -10.01 -1.67 6.25
C PHE A 170 -10.00 -1.08 7.66
N LEU A 171 -10.06 0.26 7.78
CA LEU A 171 -10.04 0.94 9.07
C LEU A 171 -11.43 1.36 9.57
N ASN A 172 -12.43 1.34 8.68
CA ASN A 172 -13.77 1.87 8.92
C ASN A 172 -14.83 0.74 8.81
N ILE A 173 -14.55 -0.40 9.44
CA ILE A 173 -15.49 -1.53 9.50
C ILE A 173 -16.60 -1.22 10.51
N ASP A 174 -17.83 -1.23 10.03
CA ASP A 174 -19.04 -0.93 10.79
C ASP A 174 -19.62 -2.18 11.47
N ALA A 175 -19.60 -3.32 10.76
CA ALA A 175 -20.19 -4.57 11.23
C ALA A 175 -19.42 -5.80 10.73
N ILE A 176 -19.48 -6.88 11.50
CA ILE A 176 -19.07 -8.24 11.08
C ILE A 176 -20.28 -9.15 11.27
N ASN A 177 -20.61 -9.94 10.24
CA ASN A 177 -21.74 -10.87 10.22
C ASN A 177 -23.08 -10.21 10.62
N GLY A 178 -23.30 -8.98 10.15
CA GLY A 178 -24.47 -8.17 10.48
C GLY A 178 -24.52 -7.62 11.92
N LYS A 179 -23.49 -7.87 12.74
CA LYS A 179 -23.40 -7.33 14.10
C LYS A 179 -22.57 -6.04 14.09
N PRO A 180 -23.14 -4.90 14.53
CA PRO A 180 -22.39 -3.66 14.68
C PRO A 180 -21.19 -3.84 15.61
N LEU A 181 -20.06 -3.24 15.23
CA LEU A 181 -18.84 -3.27 15.99
C LEU A 181 -18.72 -2.06 16.90
N SER A 182 -18.02 -2.24 18.02
CA SER A 182 -17.64 -1.15 18.91
C SER A 182 -16.11 -1.04 18.96
N LYS A 183 -15.61 0.15 19.26
CA LYS A 183 -14.17 0.37 19.52
C LYS A 183 -13.65 -0.44 20.73
N ALA A 184 -14.55 -0.94 21.59
CA ALA A 184 -14.19 -1.78 22.73
C ALA A 184 -13.94 -3.25 22.34
N THR A 185 -14.59 -3.74 21.27
CA THR A 185 -14.55 -5.15 20.87
C THR A 185 -13.66 -5.41 19.66
N MET A 186 -13.46 -4.41 18.79
CA MET A 186 -12.57 -4.48 17.63
C MET A 186 -11.44 -3.45 17.73
N ARG A 187 -10.19 -3.92 17.63
CA ARG A 187 -9.02 -3.06 17.43
C ARG A 187 -8.88 -2.71 15.96
N SER A 188 -9.10 -1.45 15.58
CA SER A 188 -8.97 -1.01 14.20
C SER A 188 -7.52 -1.17 13.71
N GLY A 189 -7.38 -1.87 12.59
CA GLY A 189 -6.12 -2.33 12.05
C GLY A 189 -6.31 -3.61 11.24
N TYR A 190 -5.25 -4.03 10.55
CA TYR A 190 -5.31 -5.22 9.71
C TYR A 190 -3.96 -5.92 9.61
N ILE A 191 -3.98 -7.19 9.23
CA ILE A 191 -2.81 -8.02 8.95
C ILE A 191 -2.87 -8.43 7.48
N VAL A 192 -1.77 -8.30 6.76
CA VAL A 192 -1.64 -8.79 5.37
C VAL A 192 -0.66 -9.95 5.34
N THR A 193 -1.06 -11.06 4.72
CA THR A 193 -0.25 -12.26 4.51
C THR A 193 -0.23 -12.65 3.03
N THR A 194 0.34 -13.82 2.69
CA THR A 194 0.26 -14.40 1.34
C THR A 194 -1.08 -15.07 1.04
N GLU A 195 -1.92 -15.28 2.05
CA GLU A 195 -3.22 -15.96 1.93
C GLU A 195 -4.38 -14.96 1.87
N GLY A 196 -4.25 -13.82 2.52
CA GLY A 196 -5.32 -12.85 2.62
C GLY A 196 -5.06 -11.74 3.62
N VAL A 197 -6.16 -11.19 4.14
CA VAL A 197 -6.14 -10.07 5.09
C VAL A 197 -6.99 -10.40 6.30
N HIS A 198 -6.45 -10.23 7.51
CA HIS A 198 -7.28 -10.14 8.70
C HIS A 198 -7.66 -8.68 8.95
N LEU A 199 -8.96 -8.41 9.07
CA LEU A 199 -9.46 -7.14 9.58
C LEU A 199 -9.72 -7.28 11.07
N GLY A 200 -9.31 -6.29 11.86
CA GLY A 200 -9.39 -6.32 13.31
C GLY A 200 -8.21 -7.07 13.93
N LEU A 201 -7.52 -6.42 14.86
CA LEU A 201 -6.40 -7.02 15.57
C LEU A 201 -6.87 -7.66 16.89
N THR A 202 -6.49 -8.91 17.11
CA THR A 202 -6.75 -9.64 18.36
C THR A 202 -5.43 -10.08 18.96
N ARG A 203 -5.44 -10.49 20.23
CA ARG A 203 -4.27 -11.10 20.87
C ARG A 203 -3.75 -12.32 20.09
N ASP A 204 -4.65 -13.09 19.49
CA ASP A 204 -4.28 -14.34 18.82
C ASP A 204 -3.70 -14.12 17.44
N ASN A 205 -4.33 -13.30 16.60
CA ASN A 205 -3.84 -13.09 15.23
C ASN A 205 -2.53 -12.26 15.18
N THR A 206 -2.28 -11.44 16.21
CA THR A 206 -1.04 -10.65 16.37
C THR A 206 0.09 -11.39 17.09
N ARG A 207 -0.10 -12.66 17.45
CA ARG A 207 0.96 -13.46 18.09
C ARG A 207 2.19 -13.57 17.19
N GLY A 208 3.36 -13.35 17.76
CA GLY A 208 4.65 -13.44 17.06
C GLY A 208 5.03 -12.21 16.23
N PHE A 209 4.19 -11.18 16.17
CA PHE A 209 4.57 -9.91 15.56
C PHE A 209 5.55 -9.12 16.44
N ALA A 210 6.60 -8.60 15.83
CA ALA A 210 7.46 -7.56 16.38
C ALA A 210 6.99 -6.20 15.86
N PHE A 211 6.55 -5.32 16.77
CA PHE A 211 6.01 -4.00 16.44
C PHE A 211 7.03 -2.89 16.69
N ASP A 212 7.05 -1.89 15.80
CA ASP A 212 7.65 -0.57 16.03
C ASP A 212 6.56 0.50 16.12
N ASP A 213 6.79 1.53 16.92
CA ASP A 213 5.88 2.67 17.06
C ASP A 213 6.03 3.62 15.86
N LEU A 214 4.89 4.02 15.31
CA LEU A 214 4.79 4.98 14.22
C LEU A 214 4.77 6.41 14.75
N GLN A 215 5.23 7.34 13.92
CA GLN A 215 5.11 8.76 14.20
C GLN A 215 3.75 9.29 13.73
N PRO A 216 3.18 10.31 14.39
CA PRO A 216 1.96 10.98 13.93
C PRO A 216 2.03 11.41 12.46
N GLY A 217 0.93 11.18 11.72
CA GLY A 217 0.74 11.65 10.35
C GLY A 217 0.33 13.12 10.25
N VAL A 218 0.03 13.58 9.03
CA VAL A 218 -0.28 14.98 8.71
C VAL A 218 -1.58 15.45 9.39
N THR A 219 -2.59 14.60 9.40
CA THR A 219 -3.93 14.85 9.93
C THR A 219 -4.17 14.18 11.28
N HIS A 220 -3.11 13.74 11.98
CA HIS A 220 -3.22 13.00 13.25
C HIS A 220 -4.02 13.74 14.33
N GLY A 221 -3.94 15.07 14.36
CA GLY A 221 -4.72 15.89 15.30
C GLY A 221 -6.24 15.87 15.05
N HIS A 222 -6.67 15.49 13.85
CA HIS A 222 -8.09 15.35 13.47
C HIS A 222 -8.56 13.89 13.52
N ASP A 223 -7.73 12.96 13.02
CA ASP A 223 -7.95 11.52 13.14
C ASP A 223 -6.72 10.85 13.76
N PRO A 224 -6.79 10.35 15.01
CA PRO A 224 -5.65 9.74 15.71
C PRO A 224 -5.20 8.41 15.07
N ARG A 225 -5.89 7.92 14.03
CA ARG A 225 -5.46 6.77 13.23
C ARG A 225 -4.51 7.16 12.10
N ASP A 226 -4.29 8.45 11.87
CA ASP A 226 -3.40 8.92 10.82
C ASP A 226 -1.95 8.89 11.28
N TRP A 227 -1.19 7.93 10.75
CA TRP A 227 0.20 7.71 11.09
C TRP A 227 1.10 7.94 9.88
N ALA A 228 2.30 8.46 10.11
CA ALA A 228 3.34 8.55 9.10
C ALA A 228 3.82 7.15 8.68
N MET A 229 4.44 7.06 7.48
CA MET A 229 5.02 5.80 7.00
C MET A 229 5.99 5.18 8.02
N ALA A 230 6.04 3.84 8.02
CA ALA A 230 6.96 3.11 8.87
C ALA A 230 8.42 3.47 8.57
N ARG A 231 9.26 3.43 9.61
CA ARG A 231 10.69 3.72 9.49
C ARG A 231 11.45 2.48 9.07
N MET A 232 12.58 2.71 8.44
CA MET A 232 13.52 1.68 8.04
C MET A 232 14.93 2.24 7.99
N SER A 233 15.91 1.35 7.91
CA SER A 233 17.20 1.69 7.34
C SER A 233 17.68 0.61 6.39
N PHE A 234 18.47 0.96 5.38
CA PHE A 234 19.07 -0.03 4.48
C PHE A 234 20.58 0.16 4.32
N ARG A 235 21.23 -0.89 3.82
CA ARG A 235 22.64 -0.92 3.39
C ARG A 235 22.72 -1.46 1.96
N ILE A 236 23.73 -1.04 1.24
CA ILE A 236 24.07 -1.55 -0.11
C ILE A 236 25.45 -2.19 -0.01
N ASN A 237 25.57 -3.47 -0.38
CA ASN A 237 26.84 -4.23 -0.36
C ASN A 237 27.59 -4.09 0.99
N GLY A 238 26.88 -4.25 2.12
CA GLY A 238 27.46 -4.11 3.46
C GLY A 238 27.96 -2.69 3.83
N GLY A 239 27.69 -1.68 3.01
CA GLY A 239 28.11 -0.30 3.22
C GLY A 239 27.39 0.42 4.36
N PRO A 240 27.51 1.76 4.42
CA PRO A 240 26.85 2.59 5.43
C PRO A 240 25.34 2.39 5.48
N GLN A 241 24.76 2.68 6.64
CA GLN A 241 23.33 2.59 6.87
C GLN A 241 22.64 3.91 6.52
N HIS A 242 21.59 3.81 5.71
CA HIS A 242 20.77 4.94 5.28
C HIS A 242 19.40 4.87 5.94
N PHE A 243 19.03 5.91 6.69
CA PHE A 243 17.79 5.95 7.47
C PHE A 243 16.68 6.63 6.68
N GLY A 244 15.48 6.06 6.71
CA GLY A 244 14.37 6.59 5.94
C GLY A 244 13.04 5.95 6.30
N THR A 245 12.15 5.93 5.31
CA THR A 245 10.82 5.34 5.43
C THR A 245 10.66 4.15 4.49
N VAL A 246 9.77 3.24 4.86
CA VAL A 246 9.37 2.09 4.03
C VAL A 246 7.89 2.15 3.71
N LEU A 247 7.58 1.77 2.47
CA LEU A 247 6.26 1.38 2.03
C LEU A 247 6.30 -0.11 1.65
N VAL A 248 5.52 -0.94 2.34
CA VAL A 248 5.26 -2.32 1.89
C VAL A 248 4.07 -2.24 0.95
N ASP A 249 4.28 -2.55 -0.32
CA ASP A 249 3.34 -2.22 -1.42
C ASP A 249 2.86 -3.48 -2.14
N THR A 250 1.59 -3.84 -1.93
CA THR A 250 0.92 -4.94 -2.65
C THR A 250 0.35 -4.52 -4.01
N GLY A 251 0.62 -3.30 -4.50
CA GLY A 251 0.24 -2.78 -5.80
C GLY A 251 1.32 -3.00 -6.88
N ILE A 252 2.59 -3.19 -6.52
CA ILE A 252 3.69 -3.44 -7.48
C ILE A 252 4.57 -4.67 -7.15
N PRO A 253 5.17 -5.32 -8.16
CA PRO A 253 6.08 -6.45 -7.94
C PRO A 253 7.56 -6.07 -7.82
N HIS A 254 7.91 -4.86 -8.27
CA HIS A 254 9.26 -4.33 -8.23
C HIS A 254 9.46 -3.42 -7.01
N MET A 255 10.72 -3.20 -6.66
CA MET A 255 11.11 -2.27 -5.59
C MET A 255 11.45 -0.90 -6.17
N TYR A 256 11.14 0.17 -5.45
CA TYR A 256 11.81 1.46 -5.60
C TYR A 256 12.76 1.67 -4.42
N ILE A 257 13.99 2.08 -4.71
CA ILE A 257 14.97 2.42 -3.67
C ILE A 257 15.56 3.79 -3.95
N ARG A 258 15.63 4.64 -2.92
CA ARG A 258 16.23 5.96 -2.99
C ARG A 258 17.18 6.15 -1.82
N ALA A 259 18.42 6.51 -2.13
CA ALA A 259 19.41 6.92 -1.15
C ALA A 259 19.44 8.45 -1.00
N GLU A 260 20.17 8.92 0.00
CA GLU A 260 20.47 10.34 0.21
C GLU A 260 21.47 10.88 -0.82
N ASP A 261 21.62 12.20 -0.86
CA ASP A 261 22.52 12.87 -1.79
C ASP A 261 23.98 12.44 -1.58
N GLY A 262 24.70 12.25 -2.68
CA GLY A 262 26.09 11.78 -2.65
C GLY A 262 26.26 10.25 -2.53
N VAL A 263 25.17 9.49 -2.27
CA VAL A 263 25.22 8.03 -2.22
C VAL A 263 24.91 7.43 -3.59
N SER A 264 25.83 6.64 -4.12
CA SER A 264 25.65 5.95 -5.41
C SER A 264 25.10 4.54 -5.22
N ILE A 265 23.97 4.26 -5.87
CA ILE A 265 23.44 2.90 -6.00
C ILE A 265 24.02 2.28 -7.29
N PRO A 266 24.68 1.10 -7.24
CA PRO A 266 25.20 0.43 -8.43
C PRO A 266 24.09 0.15 -9.43
N THR A 267 24.23 0.66 -10.65
CA THR A 267 23.12 0.64 -11.62
C THR A 267 23.58 0.29 -13.02
N VAL A 268 22.62 -0.20 -13.79
CA VAL A 268 22.75 -0.61 -15.19
C VAL A 268 21.59 0.01 -15.97
N THR A 269 21.88 0.42 -17.20
CA THR A 269 20.87 0.92 -18.15
C THR A 269 20.56 -0.17 -19.15
N ILE A 270 19.30 -0.60 -19.18
CA ILE A 270 18.83 -1.68 -20.07
C ILE A 270 17.74 -1.15 -21.00
N ARG A 271 17.49 -1.87 -22.10
CA ARG A 271 16.29 -1.65 -22.91
C ARG A 271 15.06 -1.86 -22.05
N ASN A 272 14.08 -0.96 -22.16
CA ASN A 272 12.86 -1.05 -21.36
C ASN A 272 12.12 -2.37 -21.65
N PRO A 273 11.97 -3.27 -20.67
CA PRO A 273 11.25 -4.52 -20.87
C PRO A 273 9.75 -4.29 -21.12
N ASN A 274 9.20 -3.18 -20.63
CA ASN A 274 7.82 -2.80 -20.91
C ASN A 274 7.72 -2.20 -22.31
N LYS A 275 7.22 -3.00 -23.27
CA LYS A 275 7.00 -2.58 -24.67
C LYS A 275 6.00 -1.41 -24.82
N HIS A 276 5.13 -1.22 -23.83
CA HIS A 276 4.17 -0.11 -23.78
C HIS A 276 4.68 1.06 -22.93
N GLY A 277 5.90 0.98 -22.39
CA GLY A 277 6.51 2.06 -21.64
C GLY A 277 7.02 3.18 -22.55
N HIS A 278 6.96 4.42 -22.06
CA HIS A 278 7.36 5.59 -22.85
C HIS A 278 8.87 5.71 -23.08
N ALA A 279 9.68 5.23 -22.12
CA ALA A 279 11.13 5.29 -22.22
C ALA A 279 11.70 4.09 -23.00
N LYS A 280 12.61 4.34 -23.96
CA LYS A 280 13.31 3.25 -24.69
C LYS A 280 14.31 2.49 -23.80
N MET A 281 14.95 3.21 -22.88
CA MET A 281 15.94 2.70 -21.94
C MET A 281 15.50 3.02 -20.52
N VAL A 282 15.79 2.12 -19.58
CA VAL A 282 15.47 2.30 -18.16
C VAL A 282 16.65 1.93 -17.29
N LYS A 283 16.78 2.64 -16.16
CA LYS A 283 17.79 2.38 -15.15
C LYS A 283 17.29 1.31 -14.17
N ARG A 284 18.14 0.36 -13.81
CA ARG A 284 17.91 -0.68 -12.79
C ARG A 284 19.12 -0.80 -11.89
N VAL A 285 18.94 -1.29 -10.67
CA VAL A 285 20.07 -1.66 -9.82
C VAL A 285 20.74 -2.90 -10.39
N LYS A 286 22.08 -2.96 -10.34
CA LYS A 286 22.88 -3.98 -11.02
C LYS A 286 22.70 -5.36 -10.35
N PRO A 287 22.56 -6.46 -11.13
CA PRO A 287 22.64 -7.82 -10.58
C PRO A 287 23.93 -8.05 -9.76
N GLY A 288 23.83 -8.86 -8.72
CA GLY A 288 24.88 -9.09 -7.72
C GLY A 288 25.00 -8.00 -6.65
N THR A 289 24.20 -6.93 -6.71
CA THR A 289 24.12 -5.95 -5.62
C THR A 289 23.33 -6.55 -4.47
N GLU A 290 23.91 -6.55 -3.27
CA GLU A 290 23.20 -6.90 -2.04
C GLU A 290 22.43 -5.69 -1.52
N ILE A 291 21.16 -5.90 -1.18
CA ILE A 291 20.35 -4.93 -0.44
C ILE A 291 19.95 -5.58 0.88
N THR A 292 20.29 -4.92 1.99
CA THR A 292 19.85 -5.32 3.33
C THR A 292 18.97 -4.22 3.91
N VAL A 293 17.81 -4.56 4.45
CA VAL A 293 16.86 -3.63 5.08
C VAL A 293 16.55 -4.08 6.49
N ALA A 294 16.51 -3.14 7.44
CA ALA A 294 16.08 -3.36 8.81
C ALA A 294 14.97 -2.39 9.21
N PHE A 295 14.08 -2.85 10.07
CA PHE A 295 12.90 -2.12 10.56
C PHE A 295 12.96 -2.00 12.08
N PRO A 296 12.89 -0.80 12.68
CA PRO A 296 13.10 0.49 12.02
C PRO A 296 14.57 0.75 11.67
N SER A 297 15.52 0.00 12.26
CA SER A 297 16.95 0.19 12.01
C SER A 297 17.80 -1.01 12.42
N PHE A 298 19.03 -1.12 11.92
CA PHE A 298 19.98 -2.17 12.36
C PHE A 298 20.43 -2.04 13.82
N ASN A 299 20.29 -0.87 14.44
CA ASN A 299 20.70 -0.64 15.82
C ASN A 299 19.69 -1.23 16.82
N ASN A 300 18.42 -1.30 16.43
CA ASN A 300 17.34 -1.86 17.24
C ASN A 300 16.25 -2.42 16.30
N PRO A 301 16.50 -3.57 15.64
CA PRO A 301 15.57 -4.11 14.67
C PRO A 301 14.39 -4.82 15.36
N ALA A 302 13.18 -4.42 15.01
CA ALA A 302 11.99 -5.26 15.11
C ALA A 302 12.05 -6.41 14.09
N SER A 303 12.58 -6.16 12.88
CA SER A 303 12.78 -7.17 11.83
C SER A 303 13.78 -6.68 10.77
N GLY A 304 14.15 -7.54 9.81
CA GLY A 304 15.01 -7.18 8.69
C GLY A 304 15.22 -8.33 7.71
N TYR A 305 15.60 -8.01 6.48
CA TYR A 305 15.83 -8.98 5.42
C TYR A 305 16.95 -8.53 4.48
N SER A 306 17.54 -9.49 3.76
CA SER A 306 18.50 -9.25 2.69
C SER A 306 18.14 -10.06 1.46
N PHE A 307 18.61 -9.59 0.30
CA PHE A 307 18.60 -10.34 -0.95
C PHE A 307 19.71 -9.81 -1.88
N PHE A 308 20.19 -10.67 -2.77
CA PHE A 308 21.00 -10.25 -3.90
C PHE A 308 20.12 -10.08 -5.14
N ILE A 309 20.41 -9.05 -5.94
CA ILE A 309 19.69 -8.85 -7.19
C ILE A 309 20.13 -9.89 -8.22
N GLY A 310 19.17 -10.59 -8.81
CA GLY A 310 19.33 -11.66 -9.79
C GLY A 310 19.56 -13.05 -9.19
N GLU A 311 19.41 -13.23 -7.88
CA GLU A 311 19.64 -14.52 -7.21
C GLU A 311 18.39 -15.43 -7.25
N GLY A 312 17.19 -14.84 -7.28
CA GLY A 312 15.91 -15.54 -7.36
C GLY A 312 15.32 -15.91 -6.00
N SER A 313 15.71 -15.24 -4.91
CA SER A 313 15.09 -15.48 -3.60
C SER A 313 13.61 -15.07 -3.61
N ALA A 314 12.76 -15.73 -2.80
CA ALA A 314 11.32 -15.47 -2.82
C ALA A 314 10.94 -14.03 -2.43
N VAL A 315 11.76 -13.39 -1.57
CA VAL A 315 11.58 -11.99 -1.15
C VAL A 315 12.20 -10.97 -2.11
N GLU A 316 12.97 -11.43 -3.10
CA GLU A 316 13.57 -10.56 -4.09
C GLU A 316 12.47 -9.93 -4.96
N PRO A 317 12.43 -8.60 -5.15
CA PRO A 317 11.50 -7.96 -6.07
C PRO A 317 11.81 -8.34 -7.53
N SER A 318 10.82 -8.25 -8.42
CA SER A 318 11.03 -8.60 -9.84
C SER A 318 12.14 -7.80 -10.54
N PHE A 319 12.37 -6.57 -10.06
CA PHE A 319 13.55 -5.77 -10.32
C PHE A 319 13.59 -4.61 -9.31
N VAL A 320 14.71 -3.89 -9.25
CA VAL A 320 14.85 -2.70 -8.40
C VAL A 320 15.04 -1.45 -9.24
N VAL A 321 14.19 -0.45 -9.03
CA VAL A 321 14.25 0.87 -9.67
C VAL A 321 14.97 1.86 -8.75
N PRO A 322 16.14 2.37 -9.15
CA PRO A 322 16.82 3.42 -8.40
C PRO A 322 16.07 4.76 -8.59
N GLY A 323 15.64 5.36 -7.49
CA GLY A 323 15.18 6.75 -7.45
C GLY A 323 16.34 7.72 -7.66
N ARG A 324 16.01 8.96 -8.03
CA ARG A 324 17.00 10.04 -7.97
C ARG A 324 17.41 10.23 -6.50
N PRO A 325 18.71 10.29 -6.17
CA PRO A 325 19.16 10.61 -4.82
C PRO A 325 18.47 11.88 -4.33
N SER A 326 17.91 11.81 -3.12
CA SER A 326 17.33 12.95 -2.42
C SER A 326 16.97 12.55 -1.00
N PHE A 327 17.10 13.47 -0.05
CA PHE A 327 16.61 13.25 1.31
C PHE A 327 15.06 13.36 1.41
N PRO A 328 14.38 12.51 2.22
CA PRO A 328 14.92 11.37 2.95
C PRO A 328 15.05 10.11 2.08
N PRO A 329 15.96 9.18 2.44
CA PRO A 329 15.98 7.82 1.91
C PRO A 329 14.61 7.13 1.99
N TYR A 330 14.36 6.22 1.06
CA TYR A 330 13.06 5.57 0.92
C TYR A 330 13.18 4.21 0.25
N VAL A 331 12.41 3.24 0.72
CA VAL A 331 12.16 1.98 0.01
C VAL A 331 10.66 1.75 -0.13
N ASN A 332 10.26 1.41 -1.34
CA ASN A 332 9.03 0.67 -1.58
C ASN A 332 9.44 -0.78 -1.84
N THR A 333 9.05 -1.72 -1.00
CA THR A 333 9.53 -3.11 -1.09
C THR A 333 8.98 -3.87 -2.30
N GLY A 334 7.83 -3.42 -2.84
CA GLY A 334 6.95 -4.26 -3.64
C GLY A 334 6.38 -5.44 -2.87
N ARG A 335 5.54 -6.22 -3.56
CA ARG A 335 4.74 -7.29 -2.94
C ARG A 335 5.59 -8.47 -2.49
N ASN A 336 6.69 -8.78 -3.18
CA ASN A 336 7.46 -10.00 -2.94
C ASN A 336 8.00 -10.12 -1.51
N PHE A 337 8.15 -8.98 -0.81
CA PHE A 337 8.42 -8.95 0.63
C PHE A 337 7.50 -9.88 1.45
N LEU A 338 6.23 -10.01 1.06
CA LEU A 338 5.25 -10.83 1.77
C LEU A 338 5.54 -12.34 1.69
N HIS A 339 6.35 -12.80 0.74
CA HIS A 339 6.81 -14.19 0.74
C HIS A 339 7.65 -14.56 1.98
N GLY A 340 8.32 -13.56 2.58
CA GLY A 340 9.11 -13.75 3.80
C GLY A 340 8.43 -13.25 5.06
N TYR A 341 7.38 -12.43 4.94
CA TYR A 341 6.81 -11.69 6.07
C TYR A 341 5.29 -11.50 5.97
N SER A 342 4.59 -11.66 7.09
CA SER A 342 3.31 -11.00 7.30
C SER A 342 3.54 -9.60 7.88
N ILE A 343 2.67 -8.64 7.53
CA ILE A 343 2.67 -7.29 8.11
C ILE A 343 1.39 -7.02 8.89
N ALA A 344 1.47 -6.20 9.93
CA ALA A 344 0.32 -5.75 10.71
C ALA A 344 0.34 -4.24 10.88
N PHE A 345 -0.78 -3.56 10.64
CA PHE A 345 -0.96 -2.16 10.96
C PHE A 345 -1.98 -2.01 12.09
N ASP A 346 -1.54 -1.52 13.24
CA ASP A 346 -2.39 -1.16 14.38
C ASP A 346 -2.69 0.34 14.32
N ALA A 347 -3.78 0.69 13.64
CA ALA A 347 -4.18 2.08 13.43
C ALA A 347 -4.59 2.77 14.73
N THR A 348 -5.15 2.04 15.71
CA THR A 348 -5.51 2.62 17.01
C THR A 348 -4.28 2.86 17.89
N GLY A 349 -3.25 2.02 17.79
CA GLY A 349 -2.05 2.12 18.62
C GLY A 349 -0.87 2.84 17.99
N GLY A 350 -0.93 3.10 16.68
CA GLY A 350 0.19 3.67 15.94
C GLY A 350 1.37 2.73 15.88
N ARG A 351 1.15 1.48 15.46
CA ARG A 351 2.23 0.49 15.40
C ARG A 351 2.23 -0.24 14.07
N PHE A 352 3.41 -0.53 13.55
CA PHE A 352 3.59 -1.36 12.38
C PHE A 352 4.43 -2.59 12.75
N GLY A 353 3.89 -3.76 12.45
CA GLY A 353 4.40 -5.04 12.92
C GLY A 353 4.86 -5.93 11.76
N PHE A 354 5.89 -6.72 12.04
CA PHE A 354 6.40 -7.73 11.13
C PHE A 354 6.42 -9.09 11.82
N ARG A 355 6.04 -10.13 11.08
CA ARG A 355 6.17 -11.53 11.51
C ARG A 355 6.77 -12.33 10.36
N PRO A 356 7.96 -12.94 10.53
CA PRO A 356 8.50 -13.84 9.51
C PRO A 356 7.50 -14.94 9.18
N VAL A 357 7.31 -15.22 7.89
CA VAL A 357 6.66 -16.46 7.45
C VAL A 357 7.63 -17.57 7.84
N GLN A 358 7.19 -18.49 8.71
CA GLN A 358 8.02 -19.65 9.02
C GLN A 358 8.22 -20.40 7.71
N SER A 359 9.45 -20.48 7.23
CA SER A 359 9.81 -21.52 6.28
C SER A 359 9.40 -22.82 6.94
N SER A 360 8.53 -23.60 6.30
CA SER A 360 8.40 -25.01 6.64
C SER A 360 9.81 -25.56 6.57
N SER A 361 10.47 -25.70 7.72
CA SER A 361 11.73 -26.39 7.83
C SER A 361 11.50 -27.73 7.19
N SER A 362 12.25 -28.01 6.13
CA SER A 362 12.32 -29.32 5.52
C SER A 362 12.50 -30.35 6.64
N SER A 363 11.44 -31.09 6.94
CA SER A 363 11.51 -32.27 7.79
C SER A 363 12.35 -33.30 7.07
N VAL A 364 13.67 -33.26 7.30
CA VAL A 364 14.59 -34.37 7.02
C VAL A 364 15.68 -34.34 8.09
N LEU A 365 15.45 -35.12 9.16
CA LEU A 365 16.23 -36.30 9.49
C LEU A 365 15.42 -37.20 10.42
#